data_AF-A0A3B4TRG8-F1
#
_entry.id   AF-A0A3B4TRG8-F1
#
_cell.length_a   1.000
_cell.length_b   1.000
_cell.length_c   1.000
_cell.angle_alpha   90.00
_cell.angle_beta   90.00
_cell.angle_gamma   90.00
#
_symmetry.space_group_name_H-M   'P 1'
#
loop_
_entity.id
_entity.type
_entity.pdbx_description
1 polymer ?
#
loop_
_entity_poly.entity_id
_entity_poly.type
_entity_poly.pdbx_seq_one_letter_code
_entity_poly.pdbx_strand_id
1 'polypeptide(L)'
;MTSTLINDKHEAGIDPNRAFVLHDVPADIDQADIEETAETVKAFGRVKVRDIRLDTQTSNSLVLCECRQDVHPDRIPPHLQPLNGGSAWKISLFVESASPADDFLAKLNKLMEEEGKTVNDVRAMLSTDVPRENTPESIIRAVGDLLGKAMRPTSENNAFRCLRTFSGHLPTPAGEESFEHWLEQARLMIEECDCSVREKRKRIVESLKGPALEIIQAVWLNNPDASPECYVEALESAFGTPESGEDLYFAFRSLHQQHGEKLSDFLRRVERSLTKVVQRGGLPGHRVDRAHIDQLLSQTSCYYS
;
A
#
# COMPACT_ATOMS: atom_id res chain seq x y z
N MET A 1 23.11 14.70 -0.97
CA MET A 1 24.33 15.55 -0.95
C MET A 1 25.40 15.00 -0.01
N THR A 2 25.05 14.41 1.13
CA THR A 2 25.96 13.60 1.97
C THR A 2 26.62 12.42 1.24
N SER A 3 25.94 11.81 0.27
CA SER A 3 26.49 10.71 -0.54
C SER A 3 27.62 11.13 -1.49
N THR A 4 27.78 12.41 -1.81
CA THR A 4 28.81 12.87 -2.76
C THR A 4 30.17 13.03 -2.08
N LEU A 5 30.21 13.49 -0.82
CA LEU A 5 31.43 13.54 0.00
C LEU A 5 31.96 12.14 0.37
N ILE A 6 31.08 11.14 0.43
CA ILE A 6 31.46 9.74 0.68
C ILE A 6 32.11 9.11 -0.58
N ASN A 7 31.86 9.63 -1.78
CA ASN A 7 32.51 9.15 -3.02
C ASN A 7 33.90 9.76 -3.26
N ASP A 8 34.22 10.89 -2.63
CA ASP A 8 35.59 11.48 -2.61
C ASP A 8 36.53 10.76 -1.61
N LYS A 9 36.11 9.61 -1.06
CA LYS A 9 36.94 8.69 -0.26
C LYS A 9 38.27 8.31 -0.93
N HIS A 10 38.37 8.44 -2.25
CA HIS A 10 39.49 7.92 -3.02
C HIS A 10 40.49 8.97 -3.53
N GLU A 11 40.18 10.28 -3.46
CA GLU A 11 41.04 11.33 -4.04
C GLU A 11 41.94 12.07 -3.03
N ALA A 12 41.60 12.10 -1.74
CA ALA A 12 42.32 12.92 -0.75
C ALA A 12 43.27 12.16 0.22
N GLY A 13 43.24 10.82 0.26
CA GLY A 13 44.15 10.03 1.12
C GLY A 13 44.01 10.27 2.63
N ILE A 14 42.83 10.68 3.09
CA ILE A 14 42.54 11.01 4.50
C ILE A 14 42.05 9.76 5.24
N ASP A 15 42.60 9.52 6.44
CA ASP A 15 42.16 8.42 7.31
C ASP A 15 40.77 8.71 7.91
N PRO A 16 39.74 7.88 7.64
CA PRO A 16 38.38 8.11 8.13
C PRO A 16 38.27 8.07 9.66
N ASN A 17 39.16 7.35 10.35
CA ASN A 17 39.19 7.33 11.82
C ASN A 17 39.75 8.62 12.42
N ARG A 18 40.28 9.51 11.58
CA ARG A 18 40.91 10.78 11.96
C ARG A 18 40.31 11.95 11.20
N ALA A 19 39.09 11.78 10.69
CA ALA A 19 38.38 12.78 9.93
C ALA A 19 36.96 12.98 10.47
N PHE A 20 36.43 14.19 10.27
CA PHE A 20 35.05 14.53 10.56
C PHE A 20 34.57 15.66 9.66
N VAL A 21 33.25 15.80 9.56
CA VAL A 21 32.60 16.86 8.79
C VAL A 21 31.89 17.81 9.72
N LEU A 22 32.11 19.10 9.53
CA LEU A 22 31.31 20.16 10.12
C LEU A 22 30.24 20.61 9.14
N HIS A 23 29.01 20.68 9.63
CA HIS A 23 27.86 21.19 8.91
C HIS A 23 27.45 22.55 9.50
N ASP A 24 26.73 23.33 8.70
CA ASP A 24 26.15 24.61 9.11
C ASP A 24 27.19 25.67 9.50
N VAL A 25 28.38 25.62 8.88
CA VAL A 25 29.43 26.62 9.07
C VAL A 25 29.12 27.82 8.18
N PRO A 26 28.96 29.05 8.69
CA PRO A 26 28.78 30.24 7.86
C PRO A 26 29.94 30.45 6.87
N ALA A 27 29.64 30.95 5.66
CA ALA A 27 30.62 31.07 4.57
C ALA A 27 31.67 32.19 4.76
N ASP A 28 31.45 33.06 5.74
CA ASP A 28 32.27 34.21 6.11
C ASP A 28 33.33 33.90 7.18
N ILE A 29 33.41 32.65 7.65
CA ILE A 29 34.38 32.23 8.66
C ILE A 29 35.66 31.73 8.00
N ASP A 30 36.79 32.28 8.45
CA ASP A 30 38.11 31.90 7.96
C ASP A 30 38.52 30.50 8.41
N GLN A 31 39.35 29.84 7.60
CA GLN A 31 39.85 28.49 7.90
C GLN A 31 40.54 28.40 9.28
N ALA A 32 41.30 29.42 9.66
CA ALA A 32 42.01 29.46 10.93
C ALA A 32 41.06 29.47 12.14
N ASP A 33 39.93 30.17 12.03
CA ASP A 33 38.92 30.26 13.09
C ASP A 33 38.16 28.93 13.23
N ILE A 34 37.94 28.22 12.12
CA ILE A 34 37.33 26.88 12.12
C ILE A 34 38.26 25.88 12.82
N GLU A 35 39.57 25.92 12.50
CA GLU A 35 40.58 25.08 13.15
C GLU A 35 40.65 25.37 14.65
N GLU A 36 40.78 26.65 15.06
CA GLU A 36 40.84 27.04 16.48
C GLU A 36 39.58 26.61 17.24
N THR A 37 38.40 26.81 16.65
CA THR A 37 37.15 26.39 17.28
C THR A 37 37.07 24.87 17.41
N ALA A 38 37.49 24.11 16.39
CA ALA A 38 37.49 22.65 16.46
C ALA A 38 38.49 22.12 17.49
N GLU A 39 39.63 22.79 17.69
CA GLU A 39 40.63 22.44 18.70
C GLU A 39 40.14 22.62 20.16
N THR A 40 39.03 23.35 20.38
CA THR A 40 38.38 23.41 21.71
C THR A 40 37.90 22.05 22.20
N VAL A 41 37.58 21.14 21.27
CA VAL A 41 37.22 19.76 21.58
C VAL A 41 38.52 18.96 21.73
N LYS A 42 38.93 18.76 22.98
CA LYS A 42 40.15 18.02 23.34
C LYS A 42 40.29 16.65 22.69
N ALA A 43 39.18 16.02 22.30
CA ALA A 43 39.13 14.72 21.64
C ALA A 43 39.64 14.75 20.18
N PHE A 44 39.69 15.90 19.51
CA PHE A 44 40.27 16.03 18.18
C PHE A 44 41.80 16.28 18.22
N GLY A 45 42.29 16.94 19.28
CA GLY A 45 43.68 17.40 19.32
C GLY A 45 43.90 18.50 18.27
N ARG A 46 44.99 18.42 17.49
CA ARG A 46 45.23 19.37 16.40
C ARG A 46 44.33 19.08 15.20
N VAL A 47 43.69 20.12 14.68
CA VAL A 47 42.75 20.02 13.56
C VAL A 47 43.30 20.78 12.36
N LYS A 48 43.09 20.22 11.16
CA LYS A 48 43.40 20.89 9.90
C LYS A 48 42.22 20.75 8.95
N VAL A 49 41.78 21.87 8.39
CA VAL A 49 40.74 21.88 7.36
C VAL A 49 41.34 21.40 6.04
N ARG A 50 40.65 20.47 5.39
CA ARG A 50 41.08 19.80 4.15
C ARG A 50 40.28 20.23 2.95
N ASP A 51 38.98 20.41 3.11
CA ASP A 51 38.11 20.88 2.04
C ASP A 51 36.96 21.72 2.63
N ILE A 52 36.51 22.70 1.86
CA ILE A 52 35.35 23.55 2.18
C ILE A 52 34.45 23.55 0.96
N ARG A 53 33.20 23.14 1.16
CA ARG A 53 32.18 23.08 0.10
C ARG A 53 31.00 23.92 0.50
N LEU A 54 30.67 24.92 -0.32
CA LEU A 54 29.48 25.72 -0.10
C LEU A 54 28.23 24.91 -0.50
N ASP A 55 27.29 24.76 0.43
CA ASP A 55 25.98 24.23 0.14
C ASP A 55 25.10 25.33 -0.47
N THR A 56 24.88 25.22 -1.78
CA THR A 56 24.05 26.15 -2.56
C THR A 56 22.59 26.25 -2.10
N GLN A 57 22.10 25.30 -1.29
CA GLN A 57 20.71 25.27 -0.83
C GLN A 57 20.50 26.00 0.49
N THR A 58 21.51 26.03 1.36
CA THR A 58 21.44 26.61 2.72
C THR A 58 22.30 27.85 2.90
N SER A 59 23.16 28.19 1.93
CA SER A 59 24.19 29.24 2.02
C SER A 59 25.23 29.01 3.13
N ASN A 60 25.27 27.79 3.68
CA ASN A 60 26.25 27.35 4.67
C ASN A 60 27.34 26.50 4.00
N SER A 61 28.49 26.41 4.64
CA SER A 61 29.63 25.60 4.23
C SER A 61 29.63 24.24 4.95
N LEU A 62 29.99 23.21 4.19
CA LEU A 62 30.36 21.88 4.64
C LEU A 62 31.88 21.82 4.69
N VAL A 63 32.45 21.56 5.86
CA VAL A 63 33.90 21.61 6.06
C VAL A 63 34.42 20.23 6.45
N LEU A 64 35.32 19.68 5.64
CA LEU A 64 36.04 18.45 5.94
C LEU A 64 37.28 18.77 6.76
N CYS A 65 37.36 18.18 7.96
CA CYS A 65 38.47 18.36 8.88
C CYS A 65 39.21 17.05 9.10
N GLU A 66 40.53 17.11 9.19
CA GLU A 66 41.38 16.02 9.64
C GLU A 66 41.97 16.38 11.01
N CYS A 67 41.98 15.43 11.93
CA CYS A 67 42.49 15.62 13.27
C CYS A 67 43.63 14.67 13.61
N ARG A 68 44.48 15.07 14.56
CA ARG A 68 45.64 14.27 14.95
C ARG A 68 45.27 13.08 15.84
N GLN A 69 44.10 13.05 16.45
CA GLN A 69 43.66 11.95 17.31
C GLN A 69 42.58 11.10 16.63
N ASP A 70 42.45 9.85 17.06
CA ASP A 70 41.41 8.96 16.60
C ASP A 70 40.06 9.39 17.19
N VAL A 71 39.10 9.53 16.27
CA VAL A 71 37.77 10.06 16.48
C VAL A 71 36.87 8.94 17.00
N HIS A 72 36.46 9.02 18.27
CA HIS A 72 35.51 8.09 18.86
C HIS A 72 34.15 8.75 19.10
N PRO A 73 33.03 8.11 18.71
CA PRO A 73 31.68 8.69 18.83
C PRO A 73 31.31 9.05 20.27
N ASP A 74 31.82 8.32 21.26
CA ASP A 74 31.49 8.54 22.68
C ASP A 74 32.17 9.79 23.29
N ARG A 75 33.17 10.37 22.61
CA ARG A 75 34.02 11.45 23.15
C ARG A 75 33.81 12.79 22.45
N ILE A 76 32.94 12.84 21.46
CA ILE A 76 32.77 13.99 20.57
C ILE A 76 31.37 14.56 20.74
N PRO A 77 31.25 15.87 21.02
CA PRO A 77 29.94 16.50 21.15
C PRO A 77 29.22 16.53 19.78
N PRO A 78 27.88 16.40 19.74
CA PRO A 78 27.13 16.45 18.49
C PRO A 78 27.11 17.84 17.84
N HIS A 79 27.40 18.89 18.62
CA HIS A 79 27.44 20.28 18.16
C HIS A 79 28.66 21.01 18.73
N LEU A 80 29.27 21.85 17.90
CA LEU A 80 30.40 22.72 18.22
C LEU A 80 29.91 24.17 18.29
N GLN A 81 30.33 24.92 19.31
CA GLN A 81 29.99 26.35 19.43
C GLN A 81 31.17 27.21 18.96
N PRO A 82 30.99 28.11 17.97
CA PRO A 82 32.04 29.02 17.50
C PRO A 82 32.55 29.95 18.61
N LEU A 83 33.87 30.16 18.67
CA LEU A 83 34.49 31.09 19.62
C LEU A 83 34.04 32.54 19.38
N ASN A 84 33.82 32.89 18.13
CA ASN A 84 33.41 34.23 17.68
C ASN A 84 31.91 34.52 17.91
N GLY A 85 31.16 33.56 18.48
CA GLY A 85 29.71 33.62 18.62
C GLY A 85 28.98 33.34 17.30
N GLY A 86 27.83 32.67 17.36
CA GLY A 86 27.08 32.25 16.16
C GLY A 86 26.23 31.01 16.36
N SER A 87 25.71 30.45 15.27
CA SER A 87 24.98 29.17 15.27
C SER A 87 25.92 28.00 15.54
N ALA A 88 25.43 27.01 16.30
CA ALA A 88 26.18 25.79 16.57
C ALA A 88 26.42 25.00 15.28
N TRP A 89 27.66 24.55 15.06
CA TRP A 89 28.01 23.70 13.91
C TRP A 89 27.77 22.24 14.28
N LYS A 90 27.15 21.48 13.39
CA LYS A 90 26.87 20.06 13.64
C LYS A 90 28.07 19.21 13.21
N ILE A 91 28.49 18.28 14.06
CA ILE A 91 29.60 17.37 13.80
C ILE A 91 29.07 16.02 13.30
N SER A 92 29.59 15.53 12.17
CA SER A 92 29.36 14.16 11.70
C SER A 92 30.68 13.41 11.54
N LEU A 93 30.73 12.20 12.08
CA LEU A 93 31.90 11.34 12.07
C LEU A 93 31.79 10.27 10.99
N PHE A 94 32.91 9.87 10.41
CA PHE A 94 32.97 8.74 9.48
C PHE A 94 33.07 7.42 10.25
N VAL A 95 32.09 7.14 11.10
CA VAL A 95 31.99 5.82 11.72
C VAL A 95 31.45 4.88 10.65
N GLU A 96 32.23 3.86 10.28
CA GLU A 96 31.66 2.64 9.71
C GLU A 96 30.72 2.09 10.78
N SER A 97 29.45 2.46 10.70
CA SER A 97 28.42 1.82 11.50
C SER A 97 28.50 0.35 11.14
N ALA A 98 28.99 -0.47 12.08
CA ALA A 98 28.83 -1.92 12.01
C ALA A 98 27.40 -2.16 11.54
N SER A 99 27.28 -2.78 10.38
CA SER A 99 26.00 -2.85 9.71
C SER A 99 25.02 -3.55 10.67
N PRO A 100 23.73 -3.19 10.70
CA PRO A 100 22.75 -3.98 11.43
C PRO A 100 22.73 -5.47 11.01
N ALA A 101 23.40 -5.83 9.91
CA ALA A 101 23.64 -7.22 9.50
C ALA A 101 24.69 -7.94 10.36
N ASP A 102 25.70 -7.26 10.88
CA ASP A 102 26.75 -7.86 11.73
C ASP A 102 26.22 -8.18 13.14
N ASP A 103 25.40 -7.29 13.70
CA ASP A 103 24.70 -7.52 14.97
C ASP A 103 23.62 -8.61 14.83
N PHE A 104 22.96 -8.68 13.67
CA PHE A 104 22.05 -9.78 13.35
C PHE A 104 22.79 -11.12 13.23
N LEU A 105 23.94 -11.17 12.54
CA LEU A 105 24.74 -12.40 12.41
C LEU A 105 25.22 -12.91 13.78
N ALA A 106 25.67 -12.00 14.65
CA ALA A 106 26.08 -12.36 16.00
C ALA A 106 24.90 -12.91 16.83
N LYS A 107 23.73 -12.26 16.77
CA LYS A 107 22.51 -12.73 17.46
C LYS A 107 21.99 -14.04 16.90
N LEU A 108 22.04 -14.22 15.58
CA LEU A 108 21.61 -15.43 14.90
C LEU A 108 22.50 -16.61 15.29
N ASN A 109 23.82 -16.44 15.26
CA ASN A 109 24.75 -17.49 15.68
C ASN A 109 24.54 -17.88 17.15
N LYS A 110 24.34 -16.91 18.04
CA LYS A 110 24.04 -17.16 19.45
C LYS A 110 22.72 -17.94 19.63
N LEU A 111 21.67 -17.54 18.92
CA LEU A 111 20.37 -18.23 18.98
C LEU A 111 20.45 -19.65 18.42
N MET A 112 21.25 -19.86 17.37
CA MET A 112 21.49 -21.20 16.81
C MET A 112 22.20 -22.13 17.81
N GLU A 113 23.18 -21.61 18.55
CA GLU A 113 23.87 -22.37 19.61
C GLU A 113 22.93 -22.68 20.79
N GLU A 114 22.13 -21.72 21.24
CA GLU A 114 21.17 -21.91 22.34
C GLU A 114 20.07 -22.93 22.01
N GLU A 115 19.60 -22.95 20.76
CA GLU A 115 18.57 -23.87 20.28
C GLU A 115 19.14 -25.22 19.80
N GLY A 116 20.46 -25.41 19.82
CA GLY A 116 21.14 -26.62 19.34
C GLY A 116 20.96 -26.88 17.84
N LYS A 117 20.71 -25.83 17.05
CA LYS A 117 20.44 -25.90 15.61
C LYS A 117 21.66 -25.49 14.80
N THR A 118 21.91 -26.20 13.73
CA THR A 118 23.07 -25.97 12.85
C THR A 118 22.68 -25.15 11.62
N VAL A 119 23.68 -24.57 10.93
CA VAL A 119 23.48 -23.88 9.65
C VAL A 119 22.82 -24.81 8.62
N ASN A 120 23.03 -26.13 8.75
CA ASN A 120 22.40 -27.13 7.89
C ASN A 120 20.89 -27.25 8.16
N ASP A 121 20.42 -27.05 9.39
CA ASP A 121 18.99 -27.07 9.72
C ASP A 121 18.29 -25.82 9.17
N VAL A 122 18.95 -24.65 9.26
CA VAL A 122 18.47 -23.42 8.60
C VAL A 122 18.45 -23.59 7.09
N ARG A 123 19.49 -24.22 6.52
CA ARG A 123 19.54 -24.55 5.09
C ARG A 123 18.43 -25.53 4.71
N ALA A 124 18.10 -26.51 5.53
CA ALA A 124 17.01 -27.44 5.28
C ALA A 124 15.64 -26.74 5.32
N MET A 125 15.43 -25.77 6.21
CA MET A 125 14.20 -24.95 6.23
C MET A 125 14.08 -24.01 5.03
N LEU A 126 15.21 -23.48 4.54
CA LEU A 126 15.27 -22.66 3.32
C LEU A 126 15.25 -23.50 2.03
N SER A 127 15.55 -24.80 2.15
CA SER A 127 15.48 -25.75 1.05
C SER A 127 14.12 -26.39 1.06
N THR A 128 13.13 -25.72 0.46
CA THR A 128 11.99 -26.44 -0.12
C THR A 128 12.56 -27.47 -1.10
N ASP A 129 12.34 -28.75 -0.81
CA ASP A 129 12.79 -29.88 -1.62
C ASP A 129 12.46 -29.70 -3.10
N VAL A 130 13.50 -29.46 -3.90
CA VAL A 130 13.61 -29.97 -5.27
C VAL A 130 15.09 -30.32 -5.49
N PRO A 131 15.44 -31.54 -5.95
CA PRO A 131 16.82 -31.89 -6.26
C PRO A 131 17.39 -30.91 -7.30
N ARG A 132 18.40 -30.13 -6.89
CA ARG A 132 19.19 -29.28 -7.78
C ARG A 132 20.13 -30.15 -8.60
N GLU A 133 19.63 -30.68 -9.71
CA GLU A 133 20.49 -30.94 -10.85
C GLU A 133 20.55 -29.67 -11.69
N ASN A 134 21.73 -29.05 -11.76
CA ASN A 134 22.01 -27.86 -12.58
C ASN A 134 22.09 -28.27 -14.06
N THR A 135 20.99 -28.81 -14.58
CA THR A 135 20.84 -29.19 -15.99
C THR A 135 20.17 -28.05 -16.76
N PRO A 136 20.45 -27.90 -18.07
CA PRO A 136 19.80 -26.88 -18.90
C PRO A 136 18.26 -26.95 -18.81
N GLU A 137 17.69 -28.13 -18.60
CA GLU A 137 16.25 -28.35 -18.43
C GLU A 137 15.68 -27.75 -17.14
N SER A 138 16.44 -27.73 -16.04
CA SER A 138 15.98 -27.10 -14.79
C SER A 138 16.03 -25.58 -14.87
N ILE A 139 16.96 -25.02 -15.64
CA ILE A 139 16.97 -23.59 -15.99
C ILE A 139 15.80 -23.25 -16.92
N ILE A 140 15.56 -24.04 -17.97
CA ILE A 140 14.44 -23.84 -18.89
C ILE A 140 13.11 -23.94 -18.15
N ARG A 141 12.98 -24.88 -17.21
CA ARG A 141 11.79 -25.02 -16.35
C ARG A 141 11.64 -23.84 -15.39
N ALA A 142 12.72 -23.42 -14.73
CA ALA A 142 12.68 -22.27 -13.82
C ALA A 142 12.36 -20.96 -14.56
N VAL A 143 12.87 -20.79 -15.78
CA VAL A 143 12.52 -19.68 -16.67
C VAL A 143 11.07 -19.82 -17.14
N GLY A 144 10.61 -21.03 -17.47
CA GLY A 144 9.22 -21.34 -17.81
C GLY A 144 8.24 -21.05 -16.67
N ASP A 145 8.62 -21.37 -15.43
CA ASP A 145 7.83 -21.10 -14.22
C ASP A 145 7.85 -19.60 -13.86
N LEU A 146 8.99 -18.93 -14.07
CA LEU A 146 9.12 -17.49 -13.89
C LEU A 146 8.29 -16.73 -14.93
N LEU A 147 8.32 -17.16 -16.20
CA LEU A 147 7.43 -16.65 -17.24
C LEU A 147 5.98 -17.02 -16.95
N GLY A 148 5.67 -18.20 -16.41
CA GLY A 148 4.30 -18.56 -16.00
C GLY A 148 3.77 -17.71 -14.85
N LYS A 149 4.66 -17.28 -13.93
CA LYS A 149 4.32 -16.36 -12.82
C LYS A 149 4.27 -14.90 -13.25
N ALA A 150 5.15 -14.47 -14.17
CA ALA A 150 5.22 -13.09 -14.68
C ALA A 150 4.24 -12.82 -15.83
N MET A 151 3.91 -13.84 -16.61
CA MET A 151 2.89 -13.87 -17.67
C MET A 151 1.63 -14.63 -17.23
N ARG A 152 1.25 -14.56 -15.95
CA ARG A 152 -0.19 -14.68 -15.68
C ARG A 152 -0.83 -13.55 -16.49
N PRO A 153 -1.69 -13.84 -17.48
CA PRO A 153 -2.22 -12.82 -18.34
C PRO A 153 -2.92 -11.78 -17.48
N THR A 154 -2.33 -10.59 -17.40
CA THR A 154 -2.93 -9.38 -16.82
C THR A 154 -4.17 -8.92 -17.59
N SER A 155 -4.69 -9.73 -18.52
CA SER A 155 -5.76 -9.37 -19.44
C SER A 155 -7.14 -9.92 -19.08
N GLU A 156 -7.29 -10.84 -18.12
CA GLU A 156 -8.64 -11.33 -17.72
C GLU A 156 -9.13 -10.79 -16.37
N ASN A 157 -8.30 -10.05 -15.63
CA ASN A 157 -8.65 -9.58 -14.28
C ASN A 157 -8.83 -8.05 -14.18
N ASN A 158 -9.12 -7.36 -15.28
CA ASN A 158 -9.36 -5.90 -15.24
C ASN A 158 -10.80 -5.55 -14.81
N ALA A 159 -11.75 -6.48 -14.84
CA ALA A 159 -13.13 -6.23 -14.43
C ALA A 159 -13.30 -6.09 -12.90
N PHE A 160 -12.44 -6.74 -12.11
CA PHE A 160 -12.57 -6.81 -10.64
C PHE A 160 -11.59 -5.93 -9.86
N ARG A 161 -10.75 -5.14 -10.54
CA ARG A 161 -9.61 -4.45 -9.90
C ARG A 161 -9.97 -3.19 -9.13
N CYS A 162 -11.07 -2.51 -9.43
CA CYS A 162 -11.42 -1.27 -8.74
C CYS A 162 -12.93 -1.08 -8.67
N LEU A 163 -13.47 -1.19 -7.45
CA LEU A 163 -14.82 -0.75 -7.17
C LEU A 163 -14.93 0.74 -7.47
N ARG A 164 -15.97 1.14 -8.19
CA ARG A 164 -16.24 2.57 -8.42
C ARG A 164 -16.61 3.25 -7.11
N THR A 165 -16.44 4.58 -7.08
CA THR A 165 -16.74 5.34 -5.87
C THR A 165 -18.23 5.37 -5.57
N PHE A 166 -18.60 5.16 -4.31
CA PHE A 166 -19.96 5.32 -3.79
C PHE A 166 -19.94 6.15 -2.49
N SER A 167 -20.71 7.24 -2.44
CA SER A 167 -20.80 8.11 -1.26
C SER A 167 -22.02 7.91 -0.37
N GLY A 168 -23.11 7.32 -0.89
CA GLY A 168 -24.39 7.27 -0.19
C GLY A 168 -25.27 8.52 -0.32
N HIS A 169 -24.90 9.50 -1.17
CA HIS A 169 -25.75 10.66 -1.45
C HIS A 169 -26.81 10.39 -2.53
N LEU A 170 -27.98 11.01 -2.37
CA LEU A 170 -29.07 11.02 -3.36
C LEU A 170 -29.44 12.48 -3.73
N PRO A 171 -29.53 12.82 -5.03
CA PRO A 171 -29.22 11.97 -6.19
C PRO A 171 -27.72 11.61 -6.25
N THR A 172 -27.38 10.49 -6.91
CA THR A 172 -26.00 10.03 -7.04
C THR A 172 -25.14 11.10 -7.72
N PRO A 173 -24.02 11.53 -7.09
CA PRO A 173 -23.12 12.52 -7.68
C PRO A 173 -22.55 12.08 -9.03
N ALA A 174 -22.23 13.05 -9.89
CA ALA A 174 -21.65 12.75 -11.20
C ALA A 174 -20.29 12.06 -11.05
N GLY A 175 -20.12 10.91 -11.73
CA GLY A 175 -18.90 10.10 -11.68
C GLY A 175 -18.88 9.07 -10.54
N GLU A 176 -19.90 9.04 -9.69
CA GLU A 176 -20.10 8.00 -8.68
C GLU A 176 -21.12 6.95 -9.14
N GLU A 177 -21.06 5.78 -8.50
CA GLU A 177 -21.95 4.66 -8.77
C GLU A 177 -23.17 4.71 -7.84
N SER A 178 -24.34 4.32 -8.34
CA SER A 178 -25.52 4.15 -7.47
C SER A 178 -25.32 2.97 -6.52
N PHE A 179 -25.99 2.97 -5.36
CA PHE A 179 -25.86 1.89 -4.37
C PHE A 179 -26.07 0.49 -4.97
N GLU A 180 -27.14 0.28 -5.74
CA GLU A 180 -27.47 -1.02 -6.35
C GLU A 180 -26.36 -1.56 -7.27
N HIS A 181 -25.82 -0.71 -8.16
CA HIS A 181 -24.72 -1.11 -9.06
C HIS A 181 -23.41 -1.32 -8.30
N TRP A 182 -23.11 -0.49 -7.31
CA TRP A 182 -21.93 -0.66 -6.47
C TRP A 182 -22.00 -1.96 -5.66
N LEU A 183 -23.17 -2.28 -5.11
CA LEU A 183 -23.42 -3.50 -4.33
C LEU A 183 -23.17 -4.76 -5.16
N GLU A 184 -23.68 -4.79 -6.39
CA GLU A 184 -23.43 -5.89 -7.33
C GLU A 184 -21.93 -6.06 -7.62
N GLN A 185 -21.23 -4.95 -7.92
CA GLN A 185 -19.79 -4.97 -8.15
C GLN A 185 -19.01 -5.45 -6.90
N ALA A 186 -19.42 -5.02 -5.71
CA ALA A 186 -18.80 -5.41 -4.45
C ALA A 186 -18.97 -6.91 -4.18
N ARG A 187 -20.17 -7.45 -4.38
CA ARG A 187 -20.45 -8.90 -4.22
C ARG A 187 -19.62 -9.74 -5.19
N LEU A 188 -19.60 -9.37 -6.47
CA LEU A 188 -18.77 -10.03 -7.47
C LEU A 188 -17.27 -9.95 -7.13
N MET A 189 -16.78 -8.81 -6.66
CA MET A 189 -15.38 -8.66 -6.24
C MET A 189 -15.06 -9.55 -5.03
N ILE A 190 -15.97 -9.67 -4.08
CA ILE A 190 -15.80 -10.55 -2.91
C ILE A 190 -15.76 -12.02 -3.34
N GLU A 191 -16.63 -12.44 -4.25
CA GLU A 191 -16.73 -13.83 -4.69
C GLU A 191 -15.55 -14.24 -5.60
N GLU A 192 -15.23 -13.43 -6.60
CA GLU A 192 -14.32 -13.80 -7.70
C GLU A 192 -12.86 -13.35 -7.48
N CYS A 193 -12.58 -12.40 -6.58
CA CYS A 193 -11.19 -11.96 -6.38
C CYS A 193 -10.38 -12.98 -5.59
N ASP A 194 -9.29 -13.50 -6.18
CA ASP A 194 -8.28 -14.35 -5.54
C ASP A 194 -7.42 -13.66 -4.45
N CYS A 195 -7.73 -12.41 -4.13
CA CYS A 195 -6.98 -11.61 -3.18
C CYS A 195 -7.33 -11.94 -1.71
N SER A 196 -6.42 -11.64 -0.79
CA SER A 196 -6.64 -11.85 0.65
C SER A 196 -7.87 -11.10 1.18
N VAL A 197 -8.50 -11.61 2.24
CA VAL A 197 -9.63 -10.96 2.94
C VAL A 197 -9.31 -9.51 3.30
N ARG A 198 -8.09 -9.26 3.79
CA ARG A 198 -7.62 -7.90 4.13
C ARG A 198 -7.62 -6.96 2.92
N GLU A 199 -7.22 -7.47 1.76
CA GLU A 199 -7.21 -6.67 0.52
C GLU A 199 -8.63 -6.42 0.01
N LYS A 200 -9.54 -7.40 0.11
CA LYS A 200 -10.97 -7.22 -0.20
C LYS A 200 -11.58 -6.12 0.68
N ARG A 201 -11.33 -6.17 2.00
CA ARG A 201 -11.74 -5.13 2.96
C ARG A 201 -11.21 -3.76 2.56
N LYS A 202 -9.91 -3.67 2.26
CA LYS A 202 -9.27 -2.42 1.85
C LYS A 202 -9.93 -1.83 0.61
N ARG A 203 -10.17 -2.63 -0.44
CA ARG A 203 -10.82 -2.16 -1.68
C ARG A 203 -12.24 -1.66 -1.47
N ILE A 204 -13.02 -2.31 -0.60
CA ILE A 204 -14.35 -1.83 -0.21
C ILE A 204 -14.20 -0.45 0.40
N VAL A 205 -13.37 -0.30 1.44
CA VAL A 205 -13.19 0.98 2.14
C VAL A 205 -12.69 2.09 1.20
N GLU A 206 -11.73 1.80 0.32
CA GLU A 206 -11.20 2.76 -0.65
C GLU A 206 -12.22 3.24 -1.69
N SER A 207 -13.26 2.44 -1.94
CA SER A 207 -14.35 2.80 -2.85
C SER A 207 -15.44 3.65 -2.20
N LEU A 208 -15.41 3.83 -0.88
CA LEU A 208 -16.46 4.52 -0.14
C LEU A 208 -16.07 5.96 0.21
N LYS A 209 -17.07 6.84 0.22
CA LYS A 209 -16.95 8.24 0.68
C LYS A 209 -18.17 8.64 1.50
N GLY A 210 -18.12 9.83 2.12
CA GLY A 210 -19.26 10.47 2.75
C GLY A 210 -20.01 9.55 3.73
N PRO A 211 -21.36 9.60 3.75
CA PRO A 211 -22.20 8.75 4.60
C PRO A 211 -21.87 7.25 4.51
N ALA A 212 -21.54 6.74 3.33
CA ALA A 212 -21.24 5.32 3.17
C ALA A 212 -19.95 4.91 3.90
N LEU A 213 -18.92 5.76 3.89
CA LEU A 213 -17.69 5.52 4.63
C LEU A 213 -17.92 5.61 6.15
N GLU A 214 -18.77 6.53 6.61
CA GLU A 214 -19.12 6.68 8.03
C GLU A 214 -19.76 5.42 8.61
N ILE A 215 -20.65 4.76 7.86
CA ILE A 215 -21.24 3.47 8.26
C ILE A 215 -20.16 2.40 8.48
N ILE A 216 -19.21 2.27 7.54
CA ILE A 216 -18.14 1.26 7.67
C ILE A 216 -17.17 1.60 8.81
N GLN A 217 -16.88 2.88 9.04
CA GLN A 217 -16.09 3.29 10.21
C GLN A 217 -16.78 2.91 11.52
N ALA A 218 -18.10 3.07 11.62
CA ALA A 218 -18.87 2.62 12.78
C ALA A 218 -18.81 1.10 12.96
N VAL A 219 -18.90 0.31 11.88
CA VAL A 219 -18.72 -1.15 11.95
C VAL A 219 -17.32 -1.49 12.45
N TRP A 220 -16.30 -0.82 11.92
CA TRP A 220 -14.91 -1.09 12.27
C TRP A 220 -14.59 -0.80 13.75
N LEU A 221 -15.14 0.28 14.30
CA LEU A 221 -15.01 0.63 15.72
C LEU A 221 -15.60 -0.43 16.66
N ASN A 222 -16.70 -1.08 16.23
CA ASN A 222 -17.36 -2.12 17.02
C ASN A 222 -16.75 -3.51 16.78
N ASN A 223 -16.24 -3.77 15.57
CA ASN A 223 -15.63 -5.04 15.18
C ASN A 223 -14.45 -4.83 14.21
N PRO A 224 -13.21 -4.77 14.75
CA PRO A 224 -11.99 -4.62 13.96
C PRO A 224 -11.75 -5.73 12.93
N ASP A 225 -12.29 -6.92 13.18
CA ASP A 225 -12.08 -8.13 12.39
C ASP A 225 -13.28 -8.46 11.47
N ALA A 226 -14.21 -7.53 11.32
CA ALA A 226 -15.35 -7.67 10.42
C ALA A 226 -14.90 -8.08 9.00
N SER A 227 -15.62 -9.05 8.42
CA SER A 227 -15.34 -9.56 7.09
C SER A 227 -15.82 -8.59 6.00
N PRO A 228 -15.35 -8.72 4.74
CA PRO A 228 -15.88 -7.97 3.61
C PRO A 228 -17.40 -8.07 3.47
N GLU A 229 -17.97 -9.24 3.75
CA GLU A 229 -19.40 -9.52 3.68
C GLU A 229 -20.16 -8.70 4.73
N CYS A 230 -19.65 -8.62 5.97
CA CYS A 230 -20.23 -7.77 7.00
C CYS A 230 -20.27 -6.28 6.61
N TYR A 231 -19.27 -5.79 5.87
CA TYR A 231 -19.28 -4.41 5.36
C TYR A 231 -20.39 -4.20 4.33
N VAL A 232 -20.53 -5.14 3.40
CA VAL A 232 -21.58 -5.10 2.38
C VAL A 232 -22.97 -5.18 3.01
N GLU A 233 -23.18 -6.07 3.99
CA GLU A 233 -24.43 -6.21 4.73
C GLU A 233 -24.80 -4.93 5.49
N ALA A 234 -23.83 -4.28 6.14
CA ALA A 234 -24.07 -3.03 6.85
C ALA A 234 -24.50 -1.90 5.90
N LEU A 235 -23.87 -1.81 4.72
CA LEU A 235 -24.26 -0.83 3.70
C LEU A 235 -25.62 -1.15 3.09
N GLU A 236 -25.93 -2.41 2.85
CA GLU A 236 -27.26 -2.83 2.39
C GLU A 236 -28.35 -2.54 3.42
N SER A 237 -28.07 -2.70 4.71
CA SER A 237 -29.01 -2.30 5.76
C SER A 237 -29.22 -0.78 5.81
N ALA A 238 -28.23 0.04 5.44
CA ALA A 238 -28.30 1.49 5.54
C ALA A 238 -28.85 2.18 4.28
N PHE A 239 -28.45 1.70 3.10
CA PHE A 239 -28.77 2.32 1.80
C PHE A 239 -29.65 1.45 0.90
N GLY A 240 -29.86 0.19 1.27
CA GLY A 240 -30.70 -0.71 0.50
C GLY A 240 -32.16 -0.28 0.48
N THR A 241 -32.84 -0.70 -0.58
CA THR A 241 -34.27 -0.47 -0.72
C THR A 241 -35.03 -1.22 0.39
N PRO A 242 -35.98 -0.58 1.10
CA PRO A 242 -36.76 -1.23 2.17
C PRO A 242 -37.81 -2.21 1.64
N GLU A 243 -38.05 -2.22 0.32
CA GLU A 243 -38.97 -3.13 -0.35
C GLU A 243 -38.53 -4.58 -0.13
N SER A 244 -39.48 -5.40 0.34
CA SER A 244 -39.27 -6.83 0.47
C SER A 244 -39.28 -7.51 -0.89
N GLY A 245 -38.77 -8.75 -0.96
CA GLY A 245 -38.88 -9.57 -2.16
C GLY A 245 -40.34 -9.74 -2.61
N GLU A 246 -41.29 -9.80 -1.68
CA GLU A 246 -42.72 -9.90 -1.97
C GLU A 246 -43.25 -8.60 -2.60
N ASP A 247 -42.90 -7.43 -2.06
CA ASP A 247 -43.28 -6.13 -2.63
C ASP A 247 -42.77 -5.99 -4.07
N LEU A 248 -41.51 -6.37 -4.29
CA LEU A 248 -40.90 -6.39 -5.62
C LEU A 248 -41.61 -7.37 -6.56
N TYR A 249 -42.08 -8.52 -6.04
CA TYR A 249 -42.84 -9.48 -6.84
C TYR A 249 -44.22 -8.93 -7.22
N PHE A 250 -44.92 -8.26 -6.31
CA PHE A 250 -46.17 -7.58 -6.62
C PHE A 250 -45.98 -6.47 -7.66
N ALA A 251 -44.91 -5.67 -7.53
CA ALA A 251 -44.55 -4.65 -8.51
C ALA A 251 -44.24 -5.26 -9.88
N PHE A 252 -43.47 -6.36 -9.93
CA PHE A 252 -43.19 -7.14 -11.15
C PHE A 252 -44.48 -7.60 -11.82
N ARG A 253 -45.41 -8.19 -11.06
CA ARG A 253 -46.70 -8.67 -11.58
C ARG A 253 -47.59 -7.56 -12.11
N SER A 254 -47.42 -6.35 -11.57
CA SER A 254 -48.15 -5.16 -12.00
C SER A 254 -47.55 -4.50 -13.24
N LEU A 255 -46.42 -4.98 -13.77
CA LEU A 255 -45.81 -4.40 -14.97
C LEU A 255 -46.66 -4.64 -16.21
N HIS A 256 -47.03 -3.55 -16.87
CA HIS A 256 -47.64 -3.59 -18.19
C HIS A 256 -46.90 -2.68 -19.18
N GLN A 257 -47.04 -3.00 -20.46
CA GLN A 257 -46.51 -2.16 -21.53
C GLN A 257 -47.23 -0.81 -21.49
N GLN A 258 -46.47 0.27 -21.46
CA GLN A 258 -47.02 1.62 -21.42
C GLN A 258 -47.42 2.07 -22.84
N HIS A 259 -48.38 2.98 -22.94
CA HIS A 259 -48.77 3.52 -24.24
C HIS A 259 -47.59 4.20 -24.95
N GLY A 260 -47.27 3.76 -26.17
CA GLY A 260 -46.14 4.27 -26.95
C GLY A 260 -44.77 3.68 -26.58
N GLU A 261 -44.69 2.77 -25.60
CA GLU A 261 -43.47 2.07 -25.27
C GLU A 261 -43.14 0.99 -26.31
N LYS A 262 -41.88 0.87 -26.72
CA LYS A 262 -41.44 -0.22 -27.59
C LYS A 262 -41.42 -1.53 -26.81
N LEU A 263 -41.78 -2.63 -27.48
CA LEU A 263 -41.75 -3.97 -26.88
C LEU A 263 -40.37 -4.29 -26.27
N SER A 264 -39.28 -3.92 -26.94
CA SER A 264 -37.92 -4.12 -26.42
C SER A 264 -37.64 -3.39 -25.10
N ASP A 265 -38.21 -2.20 -24.92
CA ASP A 265 -38.05 -1.42 -23.69
C ASP A 265 -38.87 -2.02 -22.55
N PHE A 266 -40.08 -2.47 -22.86
CA PHE A 266 -40.93 -3.20 -21.92
C PHE A 266 -40.25 -4.50 -21.44
N LEU A 267 -39.78 -5.34 -22.38
CA LEU A 267 -39.06 -6.58 -22.06
C LEU A 267 -37.86 -6.29 -21.15
N ARG A 268 -37.09 -5.24 -21.44
CA ARG A 268 -35.97 -4.84 -20.59
C ARG A 268 -36.40 -4.44 -19.17
N ARG A 269 -37.59 -3.83 -18.99
CA ARG A 269 -38.14 -3.56 -17.65
C ARG A 269 -38.59 -4.83 -16.93
N VAL A 270 -39.23 -5.76 -17.64
CA VAL A 270 -39.65 -7.06 -17.09
C VAL A 270 -38.43 -7.83 -16.57
N GLU A 271 -37.39 -7.97 -17.40
CA GLU A 271 -36.14 -8.65 -17.02
C GLU A 271 -35.50 -8.03 -15.80
N ARG A 272 -35.31 -6.70 -15.81
CA ARG A 272 -34.70 -5.97 -14.69
C ARG A 272 -35.50 -6.14 -13.39
N SER A 273 -36.83 -6.11 -13.48
CA SER A 273 -37.70 -6.29 -12.32
C SER A 273 -37.63 -7.72 -11.79
N LEU A 274 -37.62 -8.72 -12.68
CA LEU A 274 -37.52 -10.13 -12.30
C LEU A 274 -36.19 -10.44 -11.62
N THR A 275 -35.07 -9.92 -12.14
CA THR A 275 -33.74 -10.05 -11.50
C THR A 275 -33.77 -9.55 -10.06
N LYS A 276 -34.36 -8.37 -9.82
CA LYS A 276 -34.48 -7.80 -8.46
C LYS A 276 -35.31 -8.67 -7.53
N VAL A 277 -36.42 -9.23 -8.02
CA VAL A 277 -37.27 -10.15 -7.24
C VAL A 277 -36.46 -11.36 -6.79
N VAL A 278 -35.69 -11.96 -7.70
CA VAL A 278 -34.88 -13.15 -7.40
C VAL A 278 -33.76 -12.81 -6.41
N GLN A 279 -33.05 -11.71 -6.63
CA GLN A 279 -31.97 -11.25 -5.74
C GLN A 279 -32.45 -11.02 -4.30
N ARG A 280 -33.69 -10.51 -4.13
CA ARG A 280 -34.31 -10.30 -2.80
C ARG A 280 -35.15 -11.48 -2.31
N GLY A 281 -35.06 -12.64 -2.96
CA GLY A 281 -35.73 -13.87 -2.53
C GLY A 281 -37.26 -13.85 -2.63
N GLY A 282 -37.84 -12.92 -3.39
CA GLY A 282 -39.29 -12.81 -3.61
C GLY A 282 -39.87 -13.95 -4.48
N LEU A 283 -39.01 -14.68 -5.18
CA LEU A 283 -39.40 -15.82 -6.01
C LEU A 283 -38.32 -16.91 -5.94
N PRO A 284 -38.67 -18.18 -5.68
CA PRO A 284 -37.70 -19.27 -5.71
C PRO A 284 -37.26 -19.57 -7.15
N GLY A 285 -35.99 -19.93 -7.33
CA GLY A 285 -35.36 -20.11 -8.65
C GLY A 285 -36.14 -20.98 -9.63
N HIS A 286 -36.73 -22.09 -9.18
CA HIS A 286 -37.51 -22.99 -10.03
C HIS A 286 -38.81 -22.39 -10.60
N ARG A 287 -39.25 -21.22 -10.11
CA ARG A 287 -40.45 -20.51 -10.59
C ARG A 287 -40.15 -19.32 -11.50
N VAL A 288 -38.88 -18.96 -11.66
CA VAL A 288 -38.45 -17.76 -12.39
C VAL A 288 -38.91 -17.81 -13.84
N ASP A 289 -38.58 -18.89 -14.56
CA ASP A 289 -38.93 -19.04 -15.97
C ASP A 289 -40.45 -19.01 -16.19
N ARG A 290 -41.20 -19.65 -15.29
CA ARG A 290 -42.66 -19.65 -15.34
C ARG A 290 -43.24 -18.26 -15.09
N ALA A 291 -42.78 -17.56 -14.06
CA ALA A 291 -43.25 -16.21 -13.75
C ALA A 291 -42.91 -15.23 -14.87
N HIS A 292 -41.75 -15.41 -15.51
CA HIS A 292 -41.36 -14.64 -16.68
C HIS A 292 -42.34 -14.85 -17.84
N ILE A 293 -42.57 -16.11 -18.24
CA ILE A 293 -43.50 -16.45 -19.32
C ILE A 293 -44.91 -15.95 -19.00
N ASP A 294 -45.40 -16.17 -17.78
CA ASP A 294 -46.73 -15.73 -17.35
C ASP A 294 -46.88 -14.19 -17.41
N GLN A 295 -45.82 -13.42 -17.10
CA GLN A 295 -45.84 -11.97 -17.26
C GLN A 295 -45.94 -11.57 -18.73
N LEU A 296 -45.16 -12.19 -19.61
CA LEU A 296 -45.19 -11.91 -21.05
C LEU A 296 -46.54 -12.26 -21.68
N LEU A 297 -47.16 -13.39 -21.27
CA LEU A 297 -48.46 -13.84 -21.76
C LEU A 297 -49.62 -12.99 -21.21
N SER A 298 -49.54 -12.51 -19.96
CA SER A 298 -50.58 -11.65 -19.40
C SER A 298 -50.77 -10.34 -20.17
N GLN A 299 -49.74 -9.91 -20.92
CA GLN A 299 -49.78 -8.70 -21.74
C GLN A 299 -50.33 -8.93 -23.15
N THR A 300 -50.15 -10.12 -23.74
CA THR A 300 -50.72 -10.42 -25.07
C THR A 300 -52.23 -10.61 -25.02
N SER A 301 -52.79 -10.96 -23.86
CA SER A 301 -54.23 -11.08 -23.66
C SER A 301 -54.94 -9.71 -23.64
N CYS A 302 -54.27 -8.64 -23.21
CA CYS A 302 -54.81 -7.28 -23.24
C CYS A 302 -54.81 -6.63 -24.64
N TYR A 303 -54.18 -7.25 -25.65
CA TYR A 303 -54.22 -6.79 -27.05
C TYR A 303 -55.39 -7.39 -27.85
N TYR A 304 -56.19 -8.29 -27.25
CA TYR A 304 -57.31 -8.98 -27.91
C TYR A 304 -58.67 -8.76 -27.20
N SER A 305 -58.78 -7.75 -26.33
CA SER A 305 -60.03 -7.34 -25.67
C SER A 305 -60.25 -5.85 -25.85
#